data_AF-A0A015KDZ5-F1
#
_entry.id   AF-A0A015KDZ5-F1
#
_cell.length_a   1.000
_cell.length_b   1.000
_cell.length_c   1.000
_cell.angle_alpha   90.00
_cell.angle_beta   90.00
_cell.angle_gamma   90.00
#
_symmetry.space_group_name_H-M   'P 1'
#
loop_
_entity.id
_entity.type
_entity.pdbx_description
1 polymer ?
#
loop_
_entity_poly.entity_id
_entity_poly.type
_entity_poly.pdbx_seq_one_letter_code
_entity_poly.pdbx_strand_id
1 'polypeptide(L)'
;MKKRMLMESAYNLEVDMASLGLDEPGNEEDEEEPLSEFMWNICLPDQMFVFSQEDIPHILKTVILGMQPIRSKLQKPVPANIIFLSARFAHYYSSSELLESLLFAVVAAIDQSIKTRPEDMTLLSFWISNCTLLLYYLKKDPGLAIATIEYQLRISELLHEIFVLLVKDAQRRIDKILEVSMLEFDTIPGLDDVRFEGEWRVFKHFSLRSKSPVNNYSPVANLQSSTSLKRSSSGSILAPIFRAPPSSPRQRSAPSPRNVTSLLSSTLFVLQTYEIHPMIIEQVMCQLFYFMSCELFNKILSKKKYLCRSKAMQIRLNVSAIEDWVRTNNLSLSLINHFQPLIQLLQLLMCWSQMTDFSILVQTTKELNLINPAQLKRVSKNYRYEVNETRITEECQQYILQLEEDTERRKKRYSTESIRSDRSDASSIIYLTVSPTLPPCGTGPGWEDDDDLMEMKDSEMLLPFAIPTSTEMLANYGGQEKEGEFIPLVPDEWMEKLDLGMRRGPSSVVEELTSQWEAEYNENEDYDDDDYDITIDSNLQNLQISGITGSI
;
A
#
# COMPACT_ATOMS: atom_id res chain seq x y z
N MET A 1 -22.70 1.02 3.89
CA MET A 1 -21.80 2.02 3.25
C MET A 1 -20.41 1.45 3.06
N LYS A 2 -19.76 0.88 4.10
CA LYS A 2 -18.48 0.14 3.99
C LYS A 2 -18.47 -0.94 2.89
N LYS A 3 -19.44 -1.88 2.84
CA LYS A 3 -19.51 -2.92 1.79
C LYS A 3 -19.60 -2.37 0.34
N ARG A 4 -20.24 -1.21 0.15
CA ARG A 4 -20.33 -0.55 -1.17
C ARG A 4 -19.04 0.19 -1.54
N MET A 5 -18.37 0.80 -0.57
CA MET A 5 -17.04 1.39 -0.76
C MET A 5 -15.98 0.30 -1.01
N LEU A 6 -16.06 -0.85 -0.32
CA LEU A 6 -15.25 -2.03 -0.61
C LEU A 6 -15.43 -2.53 -2.05
N MET A 7 -16.67 -2.61 -2.53
CA MET A 7 -16.99 -2.99 -3.92
C MET A 7 -16.41 -2.03 -4.96
N GLU A 8 -16.52 -0.72 -4.70
CA GLU A 8 -15.94 0.31 -5.56
C GLU A 8 -14.39 0.25 -5.50
N SER A 9 -13.83 -0.07 -4.33
CA SER A 9 -12.40 -0.19 -4.12
C SER A 9 -11.74 -1.38 -4.83
N ALA A 10 -12.37 -2.55 -4.75
CA ALA A 10 -11.85 -3.76 -5.40
C ALA A 10 -11.85 -3.63 -6.93
N TYR A 11 -12.87 -2.99 -7.50
CA TYR A 11 -12.93 -2.70 -8.93
C TYR A 11 -11.78 -1.80 -9.39
N ASN A 12 -11.43 -0.76 -8.61
CA ASN A 12 -10.36 0.16 -8.98
C ASN A 12 -8.96 -0.45 -8.91
N LEU A 13 -8.78 -1.53 -8.14
CA LEU A 13 -7.51 -2.23 -8.01
C LEU A 13 -7.44 -3.53 -8.81
N GLU A 14 -8.46 -3.88 -9.59
CA GLU A 14 -8.55 -5.21 -10.25
C GLU A 14 -8.40 -6.37 -9.26
N VAL A 15 -8.81 -6.14 -8.01
CA VAL A 15 -8.71 -7.10 -6.92
C VAL A 15 -9.92 -8.01 -6.96
N ASP A 16 -9.70 -9.32 -6.97
CA ASP A 16 -10.78 -10.29 -6.84
C ASP A 16 -11.38 -10.19 -5.43
N MET A 17 -12.64 -9.76 -5.32
CA MET A 17 -13.29 -9.65 -4.01
C MET A 17 -13.54 -10.99 -3.34
N ALA A 18 -13.64 -12.08 -4.11
CA ALA A 18 -13.78 -13.41 -3.56
C ALA A 18 -12.51 -13.82 -2.78
N SER A 19 -11.35 -13.25 -3.13
CA SER A 19 -10.10 -13.51 -2.42
C SER A 19 -9.95 -12.72 -1.12
N LEU A 20 -10.86 -11.79 -0.81
CA LEU A 20 -10.80 -10.94 0.39
C LEU A 20 -11.71 -11.42 1.53
N GLY A 21 -12.30 -12.62 1.43
CA GLY A 21 -13.08 -13.25 2.51
C GLY A 21 -14.33 -12.48 2.95
N LEU A 22 -14.83 -11.54 2.13
CA LEU A 22 -15.88 -10.58 2.52
C LEU A 22 -17.30 -11.17 2.57
N ASP A 23 -17.45 -12.42 2.12
CA ASP A 23 -18.72 -13.14 2.04
C ASP A 23 -18.78 -14.35 2.99
N GLU A 24 -17.77 -14.56 3.85
CA GLU A 24 -17.90 -15.53 4.93
C GLU A 24 -18.91 -14.99 5.97
N PRO A 25 -20.04 -15.69 6.22
CA PRO A 25 -20.86 -15.37 7.37
C PRO A 25 -19.96 -15.51 8.60
N GLY A 26 -19.96 -14.49 9.46
CA GLY A 26 -19.27 -14.61 10.75
C GLY A 26 -19.92 -15.76 11.49
N ASN A 27 -19.28 -16.92 11.50
CA ASN A 27 -19.63 -17.96 12.44
C ASN A 27 -19.31 -17.39 13.82
N GLU A 28 -20.38 -17.22 14.59
CA GLU A 28 -20.34 -16.89 15.99
C GLU A 28 -19.63 -18.05 16.72
N GLU A 29 -18.59 -17.70 17.46
CA GLU A 29 -18.12 -18.42 18.65
C GLU A 29 -17.81 -19.92 18.42
N ASP A 30 -16.74 -20.22 17.68
CA ASP A 30 -16.00 -21.45 17.98
C ASP A 30 -15.35 -21.22 19.35
N GLU A 31 -15.81 -21.95 20.38
CA GLU A 31 -15.17 -22.01 21.70
C GLU A 31 -13.70 -22.41 21.49
N GLU A 32 -12.79 -21.42 21.46
CA GLU A 32 -11.35 -21.68 21.40
C GLU A 32 -10.99 -22.52 22.62
N GLU A 33 -10.71 -23.81 22.42
CA GLU A 33 -10.07 -24.63 23.44
C GLU A 33 -8.86 -23.87 23.98
N PRO A 34 -8.62 -23.84 25.30
CA PRO A 34 -7.52 -23.08 25.87
C PRO A 34 -6.20 -23.60 25.31
N LEU A 35 -5.70 -22.93 24.27
CA LEU A 35 -4.42 -23.21 23.66
C LEU A 35 -3.37 -23.11 24.77
N SER A 36 -2.56 -24.15 24.90
CA SER A 36 -1.39 -24.16 25.77
C SER A 36 -0.55 -22.90 25.50
N GLU A 37 -0.08 -22.24 26.56
CA GLU A 37 0.70 -21.00 26.44
C GLU A 37 1.91 -21.21 25.52
N PHE A 38 2.10 -20.30 24.56
CA PHE A 38 3.22 -20.39 23.63
C PHE A 38 4.54 -20.05 24.33
N MET A 39 5.44 -21.03 24.44
CA MET A 39 6.69 -20.89 25.17
C MET A 39 7.80 -20.41 24.24
N TRP A 40 8.15 -19.13 24.32
CA TRP A 40 9.22 -18.53 23.51
C TRP A 40 10.63 -18.97 23.95
N ASN A 41 10.82 -19.25 25.24
CA ASN A 41 12.13 -19.59 25.80
C ASN A 41 12.46 -21.09 25.72
N ILE A 42 11.45 -21.94 25.47
CA ILE A 42 11.58 -23.40 25.44
C ILE A 42 10.79 -23.91 24.24
N CYS A 43 11.42 -24.72 23.38
CA CYS A 43 10.76 -25.30 22.23
C CYS A 43 10.05 -26.60 22.65
N LEU A 44 8.72 -26.57 22.77
CA LEU A 44 7.91 -27.73 23.12
C LEU A 44 7.53 -28.55 21.87
N PRO A 45 7.31 -29.88 21.97
CA PRO A 45 6.99 -30.75 20.83
C PRO A 45 5.76 -30.32 20.02
N ASP A 46 4.76 -29.74 20.67
CA ASP A 46 3.53 -29.18 20.08
C ASP A 46 3.72 -27.76 19.48
N GLN A 47 4.92 -27.18 19.63
CA GLN A 47 5.27 -25.82 19.18
C GLN A 47 6.43 -25.82 18.18
N MET A 48 6.51 -26.89 17.37
CA MET A 48 7.46 -27.05 16.28
C MET A 48 6.83 -27.83 15.12
N PHE A 49 7.34 -27.64 13.91
CA PHE A 49 6.92 -28.41 12.74
C PHE A 49 8.08 -29.29 12.27
N VAL A 50 7.92 -30.60 12.40
CA VAL A 50 8.96 -31.59 12.10
C VAL A 50 8.97 -31.90 10.60
N PHE A 51 10.13 -31.85 9.97
CA PHE A 51 10.30 -32.11 8.54
C PHE A 51 11.72 -32.61 8.24
N SER A 52 11.91 -33.25 7.09
CA SER A 52 13.22 -33.63 6.56
C SER A 52 13.70 -32.66 5.47
N GLN A 53 14.99 -32.68 5.15
CA GLN A 53 15.53 -31.82 4.09
C GLN A 53 14.86 -32.05 2.72
N GLU A 54 14.43 -33.28 2.44
CA GLU A 54 13.74 -33.66 1.21
C GLU A 54 12.33 -33.05 1.10
N ASP A 55 11.73 -32.68 2.23
CA ASP A 55 10.38 -32.10 2.29
C ASP A 55 10.36 -30.60 1.93
N ILE A 56 11.52 -29.92 2.00
CA ILE A 56 11.63 -28.46 1.77
C ILE A 56 10.96 -28.03 0.45
N PRO A 57 11.22 -28.65 -0.71
CA PRO A 57 10.58 -28.26 -1.97
C PRO A 57 9.06 -28.40 -1.93
N HIS A 58 8.53 -29.42 -1.25
CA HIS A 58 7.09 -29.62 -1.12
C HIS A 58 6.48 -28.55 -0.21
N ILE A 59 7.08 -28.28 0.95
CA ILE A 59 6.65 -27.23 1.88
C ILE A 59 6.58 -25.88 1.16
N LEU A 60 7.63 -25.50 0.43
CA LEU A 60 7.68 -24.24 -0.32
C LEU A 60 6.62 -24.18 -1.42
N LYS A 61 6.41 -25.29 -2.15
CA LYS A 61 5.39 -25.36 -3.19
C LYS A 61 3.99 -25.16 -2.59
N THR A 62 3.70 -25.76 -1.45
CA THR A 62 2.38 -25.74 -0.82
C THR A 62 2.11 -24.38 -0.15
N VAL A 63 3.09 -23.85 0.58
CA VAL A 63 2.89 -22.72 1.49
C VAL A 63 3.28 -21.37 0.87
N ILE A 64 4.16 -21.36 -0.13
CA ILE A 64 4.66 -20.13 -0.76
C ILE A 64 4.17 -20.03 -2.20
N LEU A 65 4.56 -20.98 -3.07
CA LEU A 65 4.35 -20.85 -4.51
C LEU A 65 2.90 -21.17 -4.95
N GLY A 66 2.22 -22.06 -4.22
CA GLY A 66 0.85 -22.48 -4.50
C GLY A 66 -0.22 -21.74 -3.69
N MET A 67 0.18 -20.90 -2.74
CA MET A 67 -0.75 -20.21 -1.88
C MET A 67 -1.38 -19.01 -2.60
N GLN A 68 -2.71 -18.97 -2.60
CA GLN A 68 -3.43 -17.79 -3.05
C GLN A 68 -3.34 -16.73 -1.95
N PRO A 69 -3.14 -15.44 -2.28
CA PRO A 69 -3.10 -14.36 -1.31
C PRO A 69 -4.52 -14.05 -0.82
N ILE A 70 -5.18 -15.03 -0.21
CA ILE A 70 -6.51 -14.89 0.38
C ILE A 70 -6.30 -14.56 1.85
N ARG A 71 -7.06 -13.60 2.38
CA ARG A 71 -7.07 -13.35 3.82
C ARG A 71 -8.51 -13.23 4.32
N SER A 72 -8.90 -14.20 5.13
CA SER A 72 -10.06 -14.09 6.01
C SER A 72 -9.60 -13.59 7.38
N LYS A 73 -10.47 -12.94 8.14
CA LYS A 73 -10.19 -12.52 9.53
C LYS A 73 -9.86 -13.69 10.45
N LEU A 74 -10.28 -14.90 10.07
CA LEU A 74 -10.05 -16.14 10.82
C LEU A 74 -8.77 -16.86 10.39
N GLN A 75 -8.20 -16.54 9.23
CA GLN A 75 -6.98 -17.18 8.75
C GLN A 75 -5.75 -16.43 9.26
N LYS A 76 -5.13 -16.99 10.32
CA LYS A 76 -3.78 -16.62 10.75
C LYS A 76 -2.82 -16.74 9.56
N PRO A 77 -1.78 -15.90 9.44
CA PRO A 77 -0.78 -15.93 8.36
C PRO A 77 0.02 -17.24 8.36
N VAL A 78 -0.58 -18.24 7.70
CA VAL A 78 -0.11 -19.62 7.66
C VAL A 78 1.35 -19.75 7.20
N PRO A 79 1.82 -19.03 6.16
CA PRO A 79 3.22 -19.12 5.75
C PRO A 79 4.20 -18.75 6.85
N ALA A 80 4.01 -17.61 7.49
CA ALA A 80 4.89 -17.18 8.58
C ALA A 80 4.91 -18.20 9.72
N ASN A 81 3.75 -18.76 10.08
CA ASN A 81 3.62 -19.75 11.16
C ASN A 81 4.36 -21.05 10.84
N ILE A 82 4.09 -21.66 9.68
CA ILE A 82 4.73 -22.92 9.29
C ILE A 82 6.24 -22.74 9.19
N ILE A 83 6.69 -21.69 8.49
CA ILE A 83 8.13 -21.41 8.29
C ILE A 83 8.83 -21.22 9.64
N PHE A 84 8.21 -20.47 10.56
CA PHE A 84 8.78 -20.25 11.88
C PHE A 84 8.83 -21.55 12.71
N LEU A 85 7.76 -22.35 12.73
CA LEU A 85 7.72 -23.61 13.47
C LEU A 85 8.70 -24.65 12.89
N SER A 86 8.90 -24.66 11.57
CA SER A 86 9.96 -25.42 10.90
C SER A 86 11.35 -24.93 11.33
N ALA A 87 11.56 -23.60 11.37
CA ALA A 87 12.82 -23.03 11.82
C ALA A 87 13.13 -23.38 13.28
N ARG A 88 12.12 -23.38 14.18
CA ARG A 88 12.28 -23.81 15.57
C ARG A 88 12.73 -25.28 15.66
N PHE A 89 12.09 -26.18 14.92
CA PHE A 89 12.50 -27.58 14.88
C PHE A 89 13.96 -27.71 14.40
N ALA A 90 14.29 -27.08 13.27
CA ALA A 90 15.61 -27.18 12.67
C ALA A 90 16.71 -26.67 13.63
N HIS A 91 16.47 -25.55 14.31
CA HIS A 91 17.41 -24.94 15.24
C HIS A 91 17.62 -25.75 16.52
N TYR A 92 16.54 -26.20 17.17
CA TYR A 92 16.61 -26.80 18.50
C TYR A 92 16.82 -28.33 18.49
N TYR A 93 16.38 -29.03 17.44
CA TYR A 93 16.32 -30.50 17.41
C TYR A 93 16.99 -31.15 16.20
N SER A 94 17.51 -30.37 15.25
CA SER A 94 18.19 -30.88 14.06
C SER A 94 19.60 -30.28 13.91
N SER A 95 19.88 -29.62 12.78
CA SER A 95 21.19 -29.04 12.48
C SER A 95 21.08 -27.60 11.95
N SER A 96 22.17 -26.84 12.12
CA SER A 96 22.30 -25.51 11.53
C SER A 96 22.22 -25.55 10.00
N GLU A 97 22.69 -26.62 9.36
CA GLU A 97 22.64 -26.81 7.91
C GLU A 97 21.20 -26.95 7.40
N LEU A 98 20.34 -27.65 8.15
CA LEU A 98 18.93 -27.78 7.81
C LEU A 98 18.20 -26.43 7.93
N LEU A 99 18.48 -25.68 9.00
CA LEU A 99 17.94 -24.33 9.20
C LEU A 99 18.36 -23.38 8.07
N GLU A 100 19.64 -23.41 7.69
CA GLU A 100 20.19 -22.60 6.61
C GLU A 100 19.55 -22.96 5.26
N SER A 101 19.46 -24.26 4.96
CA SER A 101 18.81 -24.77 3.74
C SER A 101 17.35 -24.33 3.65
N LEU A 102 16.60 -24.41 4.75
CA LEU A 102 15.21 -23.97 4.83
C LEU A 102 15.09 -22.47 4.56
N LEU A 103 15.79 -21.62 5.32
CA LEU A 103 15.64 -20.16 5.23
C LEU A 103 16.16 -19.61 3.91
N PHE A 104 17.23 -20.18 3.35
CA PHE A 104 17.70 -19.84 2.01
C PHE A 104 16.62 -20.09 0.96
N ALA A 105 16.02 -21.28 0.98
CA ALA A 105 15.01 -21.67 0.01
C ALA A 105 13.69 -20.89 0.19
N VAL A 106 13.31 -20.56 1.43
CA VAL A 106 12.17 -19.67 1.74
C VAL A 106 12.37 -18.29 1.13
N VAL A 107 13.50 -17.62 1.40
CA VAL A 107 13.74 -16.26 0.88
C VAL A 107 13.73 -16.25 -0.65
N ALA A 108 14.36 -17.26 -1.27
CA ALA A 108 14.36 -17.40 -2.73
C ALA A 108 12.96 -17.65 -3.31
N ALA A 109 12.13 -18.47 -2.66
CA ALA A 109 10.78 -18.76 -3.13
C ALA A 109 9.84 -17.55 -3.00
N ILE A 110 9.97 -16.75 -1.94
CA ILE A 110 9.20 -15.49 -1.79
C ILE A 110 9.63 -14.50 -2.87
N ASP A 111 10.94 -14.32 -3.07
CA ASP A 111 11.50 -13.48 -4.13
C ASP A 111 10.98 -13.87 -5.53
N GLN A 112 10.95 -15.17 -5.83
CA GLN A 112 10.36 -15.68 -7.06
C GLN A 112 8.86 -15.35 -7.17
N SER A 113 8.10 -15.53 -6.08
CA SER A 113 6.67 -15.24 -6.06
C SER A 113 6.38 -13.77 -6.39
N ILE A 114 7.10 -12.83 -5.79
CA ILE A 114 6.86 -11.39 -5.99
C ILE A 114 7.30 -10.93 -7.39
N LYS A 115 8.38 -11.51 -7.94
CA LYS A 115 8.85 -11.22 -9.30
C LYS A 115 7.95 -11.77 -10.39
N THR A 116 7.17 -12.82 -10.10
CA THR A 116 6.23 -13.42 -11.06
C THR A 116 5.01 -12.51 -11.29
N ARG A 117 4.54 -11.79 -10.26
CA ARG A 117 3.39 -10.89 -10.34
C ARG A 117 3.66 -9.56 -9.61
N PRO A 118 4.54 -8.69 -10.13
CA PRO A 118 4.98 -7.48 -9.43
C PRO A 118 3.93 -6.35 -9.41
N GLU A 119 2.83 -6.47 -10.16
CA GLU A 119 1.74 -5.48 -10.21
C GLU A 119 0.50 -5.92 -9.41
N ASP A 120 0.59 -7.07 -8.72
CA ASP A 120 -0.48 -7.60 -7.89
C ASP A 120 -0.37 -7.09 -6.46
N MET A 121 -1.11 -6.01 -6.17
CA MET A 121 -1.12 -5.38 -4.84
C MET A 121 -1.55 -6.33 -3.72
N THR A 122 -2.39 -7.33 -4.01
CA THR A 122 -2.83 -8.31 -3.01
C THR A 122 -1.70 -9.26 -2.63
N LEU A 123 -0.96 -9.75 -3.63
CA LEU A 123 0.20 -10.60 -3.42
C LEU A 123 1.31 -9.87 -2.66
N LEU A 124 1.61 -8.63 -3.06
CA LEU A 124 2.62 -7.82 -2.38
C LEU A 124 2.22 -7.53 -0.93
N SER A 125 0.95 -7.18 -0.69
CA SER A 125 0.44 -6.94 0.67
C SER A 125 0.47 -8.19 1.54
N PHE A 126 0.13 -9.35 0.95
CA PHE A 126 0.21 -10.66 1.59
C PHE A 126 1.64 -10.98 2.04
N TRP A 127 2.64 -10.75 1.18
CA TRP A 127 4.03 -11.01 1.52
C TRP A 127 4.61 -9.98 2.50
N ILE A 128 4.23 -8.69 2.44
CA ILE A 128 4.61 -7.72 3.48
C ILE A 128 4.15 -8.22 4.85
N SER A 129 2.90 -8.65 4.96
CA SER A 129 2.34 -9.14 6.22
C SER A 129 3.07 -10.38 6.74
N ASN A 130 3.24 -11.40 5.89
CA ASN A 130 3.93 -12.64 6.27
C ASN A 130 5.41 -12.42 6.61
N CYS A 131 6.15 -11.62 5.83
CA CYS A 131 7.55 -11.33 6.10
C CYS A 131 7.74 -10.49 7.36
N THR A 132 6.85 -9.51 7.63
CA THR A 132 6.90 -8.72 8.88
C THR A 132 6.66 -9.61 10.09
N LEU A 133 5.69 -10.52 10.01
CA LEU A 133 5.41 -11.43 11.12
C LEU A 133 6.50 -12.50 11.31
N LEU A 134 7.02 -13.07 10.22
CA LEU A 134 8.14 -14.00 10.30
C LEU A 134 9.37 -13.32 10.94
N LEU A 135 9.67 -12.08 10.55
CA LEU A 135 10.74 -11.30 11.15
C LEU A 135 10.51 -11.04 12.65
N TYR A 136 9.27 -10.78 13.05
CA TYR A 136 8.88 -10.67 14.46
C TYR A 136 9.14 -11.98 15.21
N TYR A 137 8.70 -13.13 14.68
CA TYR A 137 8.90 -14.43 15.33
C TYR A 137 10.37 -14.79 15.48
N LEU A 138 11.16 -14.62 14.41
CA LEU A 138 12.59 -14.88 14.45
C LEU A 138 13.31 -14.01 15.48
N LYS A 139 12.87 -12.76 15.69
CA LYS A 139 13.45 -11.86 16.69
C LYS A 139 12.95 -12.11 18.12
N LYS A 140 11.76 -12.67 18.28
CA LYS A 140 11.14 -12.92 19.57
C LYS A 140 11.66 -14.21 20.22
N ASP A 141 11.93 -15.24 19.43
CA ASP A 141 12.55 -16.48 19.91
C ASP A 141 14.06 -16.25 20.18
N PRO A 142 14.55 -16.45 21.42
CA PRO A 142 15.93 -16.08 21.79
C PRO A 142 17.02 -16.85 21.03
N GLY A 143 16.77 -18.12 20.69
CA GLY A 143 17.75 -18.93 19.96
C GLY A 143 17.82 -18.53 18.50
N LEU A 144 16.64 -18.42 17.86
CA LEU A 144 16.53 -18.00 16.47
C LEU A 144 16.97 -16.55 16.25
N ALA A 145 16.76 -15.66 17.22
CA ALA A 145 17.15 -14.25 17.11
C ALA A 145 18.65 -14.09 16.79
N ILE A 146 19.48 -14.99 17.33
CA ILE A 146 20.93 -14.99 17.13
C ILE A 146 21.29 -15.84 15.90
N ALA A 147 20.69 -17.03 15.77
CA ALA A 147 21.04 -17.97 14.70
C ALA A 147 20.64 -17.49 13.29
N THR A 148 19.69 -16.55 13.19
CA THR A 148 19.10 -16.15 11.91
C THR A 148 19.40 -14.70 11.50
N ILE A 149 20.39 -14.03 12.11
CA ILE A 149 20.68 -12.59 11.87
C ILE A 149 20.84 -12.28 10.37
N GLU A 150 21.57 -13.10 9.63
CA GLU A 150 21.75 -12.91 8.17
C GLU A 150 20.43 -13.01 7.39
N TYR A 151 19.57 -13.94 7.79
CA TYR A 151 18.25 -14.12 7.16
C TYR A 151 17.27 -13.03 7.57
N GLN A 152 17.35 -12.51 8.80
CA GLN A 152 16.58 -11.34 9.23
C GLN A 152 16.92 -10.11 8.38
N LEU A 153 18.20 -9.93 8.02
CA LEU A 153 18.63 -8.89 7.08
C LEU A 153 18.06 -9.13 5.68
N ARG A 154 18.20 -10.33 5.11
CA ARG A 154 17.65 -10.65 3.78
C ARG A 154 16.14 -10.50 3.70
N ILE A 155 15.40 -10.90 4.74
CA ILE A 155 13.95 -10.69 4.81
C ILE A 155 13.63 -9.20 4.88
N SER A 156 14.45 -8.39 5.55
CA SER A 156 14.30 -6.94 5.60
C SER A 156 14.56 -6.28 4.25
N GLU A 157 15.57 -6.74 3.50
CA GLU A 157 15.83 -6.30 2.12
C GLU A 157 14.66 -6.66 1.20
N LEU A 158 14.14 -7.89 1.32
CA LEU A 158 12.98 -8.35 0.56
C LEU A 158 11.72 -7.52 0.89
N LEU A 159 11.50 -7.20 2.17
CA LEU A 159 10.41 -6.29 2.60
C LEU A 159 10.54 -4.91 1.95
N HIS A 160 11.76 -4.37 1.85
CA HIS A 160 12.01 -3.11 1.17
C HIS A 160 11.72 -3.20 -0.33
N GLU A 161 12.14 -4.28 -1.01
CA GLU A 161 11.84 -4.51 -2.42
C GLU A 161 10.31 -4.58 -2.66
N ILE A 162 9.59 -5.35 -1.84
CA ILE A 162 8.13 -5.48 -1.94
C ILE A 162 7.44 -4.14 -1.69
N PHE A 163 7.91 -3.36 -0.71
CA PHE A 163 7.42 -2.00 -0.46
C PHE A 163 7.57 -1.10 -1.69
N VAL A 164 8.74 -1.11 -2.32
CA VAL A 164 9.01 -0.31 -3.54
C VAL A 164 8.11 -0.75 -4.69
N LEU A 165 7.91 -2.05 -4.90
CA LEU A 165 6.99 -2.57 -5.92
C LEU A 165 5.54 -2.12 -5.66
N LEU A 166 5.08 -2.22 -4.41
CA LEU A 166 3.71 -1.85 -4.01
C LEU A 166 3.46 -0.36 -4.23
N VAL A 167 4.40 0.49 -3.80
CA VAL A 167 4.34 1.93 -4.00
C VAL A 167 4.31 2.27 -5.49
N LYS A 168 5.21 1.69 -6.29
CA LYS A 168 5.27 1.95 -7.74
C LYS A 168 3.98 1.56 -8.45
N ASP A 169 3.36 0.45 -8.06
CA ASP A 169 2.06 0.06 -8.62
C ASP A 169 0.96 1.06 -8.27
N ALA A 170 0.85 1.44 -6.99
CA ALA A 170 -0.12 2.45 -6.54
C ALA A 170 0.09 3.81 -7.24
N GLN A 171 1.34 4.28 -7.35
CA GLN A 171 1.69 5.51 -8.07
C GLN A 171 1.27 5.44 -9.54
N ARG A 172 1.58 4.34 -10.22
CA ARG A 172 1.20 4.11 -11.63
C ARG A 172 -0.31 4.17 -11.84
N ARG A 173 -1.09 3.59 -10.92
CA ARG A 173 -2.56 3.62 -10.98
C ARG A 173 -3.11 5.03 -10.75
N ILE A 174 -2.57 5.75 -9.78
CA ILE A 174 -2.96 7.14 -9.49
C ILE A 174 -2.61 8.06 -10.67
N ASP A 175 -1.41 7.95 -11.23
CA ASP A 175 -0.93 8.84 -12.30
C ASP A 175 -1.85 8.84 -13.53
N LYS A 176 -2.36 7.66 -13.92
CA LYS A 176 -3.31 7.48 -15.03
C LYS A 176 -4.55 8.36 -14.94
N ILE A 177 -5.00 8.67 -13.72
CA ILE A 177 -6.22 9.45 -13.49
C ILE A 177 -5.95 10.85 -12.92
N LEU A 178 -4.73 11.12 -12.47
CA LEU A 178 -4.39 12.28 -11.64
C LEU A 178 -4.67 13.60 -12.37
N GLU A 179 -4.21 13.75 -13.62
CA GLU A 179 -4.40 14.98 -14.39
C GLU A 179 -5.88 15.25 -14.66
N VAL A 180 -6.62 14.27 -15.19
CA VAL A 180 -8.03 14.47 -15.59
C VAL A 180 -8.90 14.72 -14.35
N SER A 181 -8.61 14.04 -13.24
CA SER A 181 -9.39 14.13 -12.01
C SER A 181 -9.11 15.40 -11.20
N MET A 182 -7.87 15.90 -11.22
CA MET A 182 -7.46 17.01 -10.35
C MET A 182 -7.30 18.34 -11.09
N LEU A 183 -6.84 18.33 -12.35
CA LEU A 183 -6.53 19.55 -13.11
C LEU A 183 -7.61 19.89 -14.15
N GLU A 184 -8.23 18.88 -14.76
CA GLU A 184 -9.25 19.09 -15.80
C GLU A 184 -10.69 19.04 -15.26
N PHE A 185 -10.91 18.51 -14.05
CA PHE A 185 -12.24 18.46 -13.44
C PHE A 185 -12.72 19.83 -12.95
N ASP A 186 -13.76 20.35 -13.58
CA ASP A 186 -14.39 21.64 -13.26
C ASP A 186 -15.42 21.51 -12.12
N THR A 187 -15.04 21.98 -10.93
CA THR A 187 -15.91 22.03 -9.73
C THR A 187 -16.85 23.23 -9.70
N ILE A 188 -16.46 24.34 -10.36
CA ILE A 188 -17.15 25.63 -10.26
C ILE A 188 -17.91 25.90 -11.56
N PRO A 189 -19.27 25.84 -11.55
CA PRO A 189 -20.06 26.14 -12.74
C PRO A 189 -19.85 27.59 -13.22
N GLY A 190 -19.58 27.76 -14.52
CA GLY A 190 -19.41 29.08 -15.15
C GLY A 190 -17.97 29.58 -15.24
N LEU A 191 -16.99 28.85 -14.71
CA LEU A 191 -15.56 29.15 -14.86
C LEU A 191 -15.00 28.80 -16.26
N ASP A 192 -15.77 28.06 -17.07
CA ASP A 192 -15.41 27.71 -18.44
C ASP A 192 -15.36 28.92 -19.39
N ASP A 193 -16.07 30.00 -19.02
CA ASP A 193 -16.15 31.25 -19.78
C ASP A 193 -15.05 32.27 -19.37
N VAL A 194 -14.00 31.83 -18.67
CA VAL A 194 -12.85 32.69 -18.33
C VAL A 194 -12.17 33.15 -19.61
N ARG A 195 -12.13 34.48 -19.78
CA ARG A 195 -11.53 35.13 -20.93
C ARG A 195 -10.12 35.57 -20.59
N PHE A 196 -9.22 35.41 -21.54
CA PHE A 196 -7.84 35.84 -21.42
C PHE A 196 -7.58 37.10 -22.22
N GLU A 197 -6.68 37.94 -21.71
CA GLU A 197 -6.26 39.14 -22.40
C GLU A 197 -5.56 38.78 -23.73
N GLY A 198 -5.92 39.48 -24.82
CA GLY A 198 -5.33 39.25 -26.16
C GLY A 198 -6.01 38.18 -27.02
N GLU A 199 -7.07 37.51 -26.57
CA GLU A 199 -7.88 36.63 -27.43
C GLU A 199 -8.83 37.43 -28.34
N TRP A 200 -8.52 37.52 -29.65
CA TRP A 200 -9.39 38.18 -30.64
C TRP A 200 -10.61 37.31 -31.01
N ARG A 201 -11.80 37.92 -31.06
CA ARG A 201 -13.10 37.26 -31.32
C ARG A 201 -13.33 36.74 -32.75
N VAL A 202 -12.31 36.63 -33.61
CA VAL A 202 -12.55 36.42 -35.06
C VAL A 202 -12.53 34.93 -35.48
N PHE A 203 -11.97 34.01 -34.69
CA PHE A 203 -11.79 32.61 -35.15
C PHE A 203 -12.39 31.50 -34.27
N LYS A 204 -13.14 31.80 -33.20
CA LYS A 204 -13.83 30.77 -32.40
C LYS A 204 -15.23 30.38 -32.93
N HIS A 205 -15.58 30.71 -34.17
CA HIS A 205 -16.84 30.26 -34.76
C HIS A 205 -16.81 28.85 -35.39
N PHE A 206 -15.68 28.11 -35.33
CA PHE A 206 -15.57 26.78 -35.95
C PHE A 206 -15.19 25.61 -35.04
N SER A 207 -15.11 25.79 -33.71
CA SER A 207 -15.05 24.61 -32.83
C SER A 207 -16.46 24.15 -32.48
N LEU A 208 -16.99 23.26 -33.31
CA LEU A 208 -18.17 22.44 -33.02
C LEU A 208 -17.86 21.53 -31.83
N ARG A 209 -17.97 22.05 -30.61
CA ARG A 209 -18.28 21.23 -29.44
C ARG A 209 -19.78 21.34 -29.20
N SER A 210 -20.46 20.24 -29.48
CA SER A 210 -21.90 19.99 -29.34
C SER A 210 -22.55 20.85 -28.24
N LYS A 211 -23.22 21.93 -28.64
CA LYS A 211 -24.21 22.60 -27.80
C LYS A 211 -25.39 21.65 -27.62
N SER A 212 -25.74 21.36 -26.37
CA SER A 212 -27.05 20.85 -25.98
C SER A 212 -28.15 21.80 -26.50
N PRO A 213 -29.32 21.29 -26.91
CA PRO A 213 -30.33 22.11 -27.56
C PRO A 213 -31.03 22.98 -26.53
N VAL A 214 -30.89 24.29 -26.68
CA VAL A 214 -31.80 25.27 -26.09
C VAL A 214 -33.06 25.28 -26.97
N ASN A 215 -34.18 24.83 -26.42
CA ASN A 215 -35.49 24.90 -27.05
C ASN A 215 -35.89 26.38 -27.26
N ASN A 216 -35.63 26.91 -28.45
CA ASN A 216 -36.31 28.09 -28.97
C ASN A 216 -37.31 27.64 -30.01
N TYR A 217 -38.56 27.42 -29.59
CA TYR A 217 -39.68 27.35 -30.52
C TYR A 217 -40.15 28.77 -30.83
N SER A 218 -40.05 29.13 -32.10
CA SER A 218 -41.03 29.99 -32.77
C SER A 218 -41.09 29.56 -34.22
N PRO A 219 -42.29 29.38 -34.78
CA PRO A 219 -42.57 30.11 -36.01
C PRO A 219 -43.98 30.74 -36.05
N VAL A 220 -43.97 32.02 -36.42
CA VAL A 220 -44.82 32.71 -37.42
C VAL A 220 -46.35 32.50 -37.44
N ALA A 221 -47.03 33.58 -37.06
CA ALA A 221 -48.25 34.21 -37.60
C ALA A 221 -49.52 33.39 -37.94
N ASN A 222 -50.62 33.69 -37.23
CA ASN A 222 -51.84 34.17 -37.90
C ASN A 222 -52.82 34.88 -36.95
N LEU A 223 -53.73 35.60 -37.61
CA LEU A 223 -54.61 36.71 -37.24
C LEU A 223 -55.73 36.43 -36.21
N GLN A 224 -56.28 37.54 -35.67
CA GLN A 224 -57.64 37.78 -35.12
C GLN A 224 -57.87 37.76 -33.59
N SER A 225 -58.03 38.99 -33.07
CA SER A 225 -59.08 39.47 -32.16
C SER A 225 -59.78 38.50 -31.19
N SER A 226 -59.66 38.76 -29.88
CA SER A 226 -60.82 39.14 -29.06
C SER A 226 -60.43 39.41 -27.60
N THR A 227 -61.21 40.30 -27.01
CA THR A 227 -61.22 40.83 -25.65
C THR A 227 -61.45 39.77 -24.58
N SER A 228 -60.78 39.89 -23.41
CA SER A 228 -61.47 39.85 -22.09
C SER A 228 -60.54 40.12 -20.91
N LEU A 229 -61.00 41.03 -20.05
CA LEU A 229 -60.55 41.24 -18.68
C LEU A 229 -61.00 40.09 -17.75
N LYS A 230 -60.20 39.80 -16.71
CA LYS A 230 -60.52 39.30 -15.34
C LYS A 230 -59.27 38.61 -14.77
N ARG A 231 -58.94 38.58 -13.49
CA ARG A 231 -59.30 39.30 -12.26
C ARG A 231 -58.25 38.86 -11.23
N SER A 232 -57.93 39.73 -10.29
CA SER A 232 -57.09 39.53 -9.11
C SER A 232 -57.38 38.27 -8.27
N SER A 233 -56.33 37.65 -7.72
CA SER A 233 -56.35 37.19 -6.32
C SER A 233 -54.93 37.13 -5.74
N SER A 234 -54.76 37.92 -4.69
CA SER A 234 -53.59 38.05 -3.84
C SER A 234 -53.27 36.75 -3.07
N GLY A 235 -51.99 36.44 -2.92
CA GLY A 235 -51.50 35.36 -2.06
C GLY A 235 -49.98 35.37 -2.03
N SER A 236 -49.43 36.13 -1.10
CA SER A 236 -47.99 36.27 -0.90
C SER A 236 -47.46 35.21 0.09
N ILE A 237 -46.18 34.88 -0.09
CA ILE A 237 -45.21 34.28 0.85
C ILE A 237 -45.26 32.76 1.07
N LEU A 238 -44.44 32.03 0.29
CA LEU A 238 -43.30 31.21 0.76
C LEU A 238 -42.72 30.45 -0.46
N ALA A 239 -41.68 31.02 -1.06
CA ALA A 239 -40.92 30.35 -2.12
C ALA A 239 -40.04 29.25 -1.50
N PRO A 240 -40.05 28.00 -1.99
CA PRO A 240 -39.03 27.03 -1.62
C PRO A 240 -37.71 27.41 -2.30
N ILE A 241 -36.64 27.39 -1.50
CA ILE A 241 -35.24 27.53 -1.90
C ILE A 241 -34.97 26.64 -3.11
N PHE A 242 -34.53 27.23 -4.22
CA PHE A 242 -34.12 26.52 -5.43
C PHE A 242 -33.00 25.51 -5.10
N ARG A 243 -33.38 24.24 -4.98
CA ARG A 243 -32.45 23.12 -5.08
C ARG A 243 -32.10 22.99 -6.57
N ALA A 244 -30.84 23.25 -6.93
CA ALA A 244 -30.36 23.03 -8.29
C ALA A 244 -30.73 21.60 -8.75
N PRO A 245 -31.14 21.41 -10.03
CA PRO A 245 -31.48 20.09 -10.53
C PRO A 245 -30.23 19.20 -10.47
N PRO A 246 -30.36 17.92 -10.09
CA PRO A 246 -29.22 17.02 -10.07
C PRO A 246 -28.66 16.89 -11.49
N SER A 247 -27.34 17.07 -11.61
CA SER A 247 -26.59 16.92 -12.86
C SER A 247 -26.94 15.60 -13.57
N SER A 248 -27.04 15.69 -14.90
CA SER A 248 -27.43 14.59 -15.79
C SER A 248 -26.55 13.34 -15.58
N PRO A 249 -27.05 12.11 -15.83
CA PRO A 249 -26.31 10.88 -15.57
C PRO A 249 -24.92 10.80 -16.24
N ARG A 250 -24.73 11.50 -17.38
CA ARG A 250 -23.44 11.56 -18.10
C ARG A 250 -22.38 12.46 -17.45
N GLN A 251 -22.77 13.39 -16.57
CA GLN A 251 -21.81 14.18 -15.78
C GLN A 251 -21.32 13.42 -14.55
N ARG A 252 -22.05 12.39 -14.09
CA ARG A 252 -21.65 11.56 -12.95
C ARG A 252 -20.54 10.56 -13.28
N SER A 253 -20.17 10.41 -14.55
CA SER A 253 -19.14 9.49 -15.04
C SER A 253 -17.84 10.20 -15.47
N ALA A 254 -17.73 11.53 -15.29
CA ALA A 254 -16.49 12.23 -15.56
C ALA A 254 -15.47 11.96 -14.43
N PRO A 255 -14.18 11.79 -14.74
CA PRO A 255 -13.14 11.69 -13.73
C PRO A 255 -13.18 12.92 -12.83
N SER A 256 -13.13 12.70 -11.52
CA SER A 256 -13.25 13.73 -10.49
C SER A 256 -12.28 13.43 -9.35
N PRO A 257 -12.03 14.36 -8.41
CA PRO A 257 -11.16 14.11 -7.26
C PRO A 257 -11.57 12.87 -6.45
N ARG A 258 -12.85 12.47 -6.54
CA ARG A 258 -13.36 11.23 -5.96
C ARG A 258 -12.68 9.98 -6.51
N ASN A 259 -12.26 9.95 -7.78
CA ASN A 259 -11.55 8.80 -8.35
C ASN A 259 -10.19 8.61 -7.68
N VAL A 260 -9.47 9.71 -7.42
CA VAL A 260 -8.19 9.67 -6.69
C VAL A 260 -8.41 9.20 -5.25
N THR A 261 -9.38 9.78 -4.54
CA THR A 261 -9.68 9.36 -3.16
C THR A 261 -10.21 7.93 -3.09
N SER A 262 -10.90 7.45 -4.12
CA SER A 262 -11.33 6.06 -4.22
C SER A 262 -10.14 5.11 -4.38
N LEU A 263 -9.15 5.44 -5.21
CA LEU A 263 -7.91 4.64 -5.30
C LEU A 263 -7.14 4.63 -3.98
N LEU A 264 -6.97 5.78 -3.33
CA LEU A 264 -6.34 5.86 -2.01
C LEU A 264 -7.08 5.01 -0.97
N SER A 265 -8.42 5.07 -0.94
CA SER A 265 -9.25 4.21 -0.09
C SER A 265 -9.08 2.73 -0.43
N SER A 266 -8.89 2.39 -1.70
CA SER A 266 -8.71 1.01 -2.13
C SER A 266 -7.38 0.47 -1.64
N THR A 267 -6.30 1.23 -1.84
CA THR A 267 -4.96 0.87 -1.38
C THR A 267 -4.94 0.75 0.14
N LEU A 268 -5.47 1.74 0.87
CA LEU A 268 -5.58 1.69 2.33
C LEU A 268 -6.34 0.45 2.80
N PHE A 269 -7.48 0.16 2.15
CA PHE A 269 -8.31 -0.99 2.48
C PHE A 269 -7.57 -2.31 2.29
N VAL A 270 -6.85 -2.49 1.18
CA VAL A 270 -6.05 -3.71 0.95
C VAL A 270 -4.99 -3.83 2.03
N LEU A 271 -4.20 -2.78 2.29
CA LEU A 271 -3.14 -2.82 3.31
C LEU A 271 -3.68 -3.17 4.71
N GLN A 272 -4.84 -2.61 5.08
CA GLN A 272 -5.52 -2.92 6.34
C GLN A 272 -6.09 -4.33 6.38
N THR A 273 -6.64 -4.81 5.26
CA THR A 273 -7.18 -6.17 5.17
C THR A 273 -6.09 -7.19 5.38
N TYR A 274 -4.89 -6.98 4.82
CA TYR A 274 -3.71 -7.81 5.07
C TYR A 274 -3.01 -7.54 6.42
N GLU A 275 -3.61 -6.74 7.29
CA GLU A 275 -3.10 -6.40 8.64
C GLU A 275 -1.63 -6.00 8.63
N ILE A 276 -1.25 -5.22 7.61
CA ILE A 276 0.09 -4.68 7.51
C ILE A 276 0.31 -3.72 8.68
N HIS A 277 1.50 -3.75 9.25
CA HIS A 277 1.84 -2.92 10.41
C HIS A 277 1.56 -1.43 10.12
N PRO A 278 0.89 -0.67 11.02
CA PRO A 278 0.46 0.71 10.78
C PRO A 278 1.58 1.66 10.32
N MET A 279 2.79 1.51 10.85
CA MET A 279 3.98 2.28 10.45
C MET A 279 4.31 2.12 8.95
N ILE A 280 4.15 0.91 8.39
CA ILE A 280 4.37 0.65 6.95
C ILE A 280 3.23 1.29 6.15
N ILE A 281 1.99 1.18 6.61
CA ILE A 281 0.82 1.82 5.98
C ILE A 281 1.01 3.35 5.91
N GLU A 282 1.45 3.97 7.00
CA GLU A 282 1.72 5.41 7.05
C GLU A 282 2.81 5.79 6.05
N GLN A 283 3.91 5.04 5.97
CA GLN A 283 4.98 5.29 4.99
C GLN A 283 4.50 5.16 3.54
N VAL A 284 3.67 4.15 3.22
CA VAL A 284 3.05 4.04 1.88
C VAL A 284 2.22 5.30 1.60
N MET A 285 1.38 5.74 2.54
CA MET A 285 0.55 6.93 2.36
C MET A 285 1.39 8.21 2.20
N CYS A 286 2.45 8.40 2.99
CA CYS A 286 3.37 9.52 2.84
C CYS A 286 3.98 9.56 1.43
N GLN A 287 4.44 8.41 0.93
CA GLN A 287 5.02 8.30 -0.40
C GLN A 287 4.02 8.62 -1.51
N LEU A 288 2.77 8.18 -1.40
CA LEU A 288 1.73 8.50 -2.38
C LEU A 288 1.35 9.99 -2.37
N PHE A 289 1.28 10.61 -1.18
CA PHE A 289 0.98 12.03 -1.04
C PHE A 289 2.09 12.92 -1.58
N TYR A 290 3.35 12.56 -1.30
CA TYR A 290 4.52 13.19 -1.89
C TYR A 290 4.49 13.11 -3.42
N PHE A 291 4.32 11.91 -3.96
CA PHE A 291 4.23 11.68 -5.41
C PHE A 291 3.14 12.53 -6.08
N MET A 292 1.91 12.49 -5.55
CA MET A 292 0.80 13.27 -6.08
C MET A 292 1.09 14.77 -6.06
N SER A 293 1.69 15.27 -4.98
CA SER A 293 2.05 16.69 -4.84
C SER A 293 3.06 17.10 -5.92
N CYS A 294 4.15 16.35 -6.07
CA CYS A 294 5.18 16.61 -7.09
C CYS A 294 4.61 16.53 -8.52
N GLU A 295 3.83 15.51 -8.83
CA GLU A 295 3.21 15.35 -10.15
C GLU A 295 2.24 16.47 -10.50
N LEU A 296 1.37 16.85 -9.57
CA LEU A 296 0.45 17.98 -9.79
C LEU A 296 1.22 19.29 -9.95
N PHE A 297 2.23 19.53 -9.10
CA PHE A 297 3.09 20.70 -9.19
C PHE A 297 3.74 20.81 -10.57
N ASN A 298 4.38 19.73 -11.02
CA ASN A 298 5.09 19.66 -12.30
C ASN A 298 4.14 19.85 -13.48
N LYS A 299 2.98 19.19 -13.46
CA LYS A 299 1.96 19.30 -14.52
C LYS A 299 1.38 20.71 -14.63
N ILE A 300 1.15 21.39 -13.50
CA ILE A 300 0.70 22.80 -13.47
C ILE A 300 1.78 23.71 -14.07
N LEU A 301 3.01 23.61 -13.58
CA LEU A 301 4.10 24.50 -13.99
C LEU A 301 4.54 24.30 -15.45
N SER A 302 4.36 23.09 -15.98
CA SER A 302 4.72 22.74 -17.35
C SER A 302 3.73 23.25 -18.39
N LYS A 303 2.44 23.41 -18.05
CA LYS A 303 1.36 23.69 -18.99
C LYS A 303 0.76 25.07 -18.72
N LYS A 304 0.98 26.03 -19.63
CA LYS A 304 0.44 27.41 -19.53
C LYS A 304 -1.08 27.48 -19.30
N LYS A 305 -1.84 26.47 -19.74
CA LYS A 305 -3.30 26.42 -19.55
C LYS A 305 -3.72 26.38 -18.07
N TYR A 306 -2.84 25.92 -17.17
CA TYR A 306 -3.10 25.84 -15.73
C TYR A 306 -2.58 27.06 -14.94
N LEU A 307 -1.75 27.90 -15.56
CA LEU A 307 -1.14 29.07 -14.91
C LEU A 307 -2.05 30.30 -15.03
N CYS A 308 -3.22 30.24 -14.38
CA CYS A 308 -4.12 31.38 -14.22
C CYS A 308 -4.90 31.29 -12.91
N ARG A 309 -5.43 32.42 -12.44
CA ARG A 309 -6.15 32.55 -11.17
C ARG A 309 -7.31 31.57 -11.04
N SER A 310 -8.17 31.51 -12.05
CA SER A 310 -9.37 30.68 -12.03
C SER A 310 -9.03 29.19 -11.96
N LYS A 311 -8.05 28.72 -12.75
CA LYS A 311 -7.60 27.33 -12.67
C LYS A 311 -6.92 27.02 -11.34
N ALA A 312 -6.14 27.94 -10.79
CA ALA A 312 -5.53 27.74 -9.47
C ALA A 312 -6.59 27.58 -8.36
N MET A 313 -7.64 28.40 -8.37
CA MET A 313 -8.75 28.30 -7.42
C MET A 313 -9.50 26.97 -7.55
N GLN A 314 -9.77 26.53 -8.78
CA GLN A 314 -10.41 25.25 -9.06
C GLN A 314 -9.56 24.06 -8.58
N ILE A 315 -8.27 24.04 -8.90
CA ILE A 315 -7.35 22.98 -8.46
C ILE A 315 -7.24 22.99 -6.94
N ARG A 316 -7.21 24.15 -6.28
CA ARG A 316 -7.19 24.25 -4.81
C ARG A 316 -8.40 23.59 -4.17
N LEU A 317 -9.59 23.77 -4.75
CA LEU A 317 -10.83 23.13 -4.31
C LEU A 317 -10.81 21.61 -4.56
N ASN A 318 -10.19 21.15 -5.64
CA ASN A 318 -9.99 19.73 -5.90
C ASN A 318 -9.03 19.11 -4.87
N VAL A 319 -7.92 19.79 -4.54
CA VAL A 319 -6.96 19.36 -3.52
C VAL A 319 -7.61 19.28 -2.12
N SER A 320 -8.52 20.20 -1.77
CA SER A 320 -9.20 20.12 -0.48
C SER A 320 -10.05 18.85 -0.32
N ALA A 321 -10.53 18.26 -1.40
CA ALA A 321 -11.21 16.96 -1.34
C ALA A 321 -10.27 15.82 -0.89
N ILE A 322 -8.99 15.89 -1.23
CA ILE A 322 -7.96 14.94 -0.74
C ILE A 322 -7.64 15.23 0.73
N GLU A 323 -7.51 16.51 1.12
CA GLU A 323 -7.31 16.89 2.53
C GLU A 323 -8.47 16.43 3.43
N ASP A 324 -9.72 16.61 2.97
CA ASP A 324 -10.91 16.15 3.69
C ASP A 324 -10.98 14.62 3.78
N TRP A 325 -10.50 13.92 2.75
CA TRP A 325 -10.39 12.47 2.77
C TRP A 325 -9.42 11.98 3.87
N VAL A 326 -8.28 12.65 4.06
CA VAL A 326 -7.34 12.34 5.18
C VAL A 326 -8.05 12.42 6.52
N ARG A 327 -8.77 13.52 6.76
CA ARG A 327 -9.54 13.75 8.01
C ARG A 327 -10.62 12.69 8.20
N THR A 328 -11.35 12.36 7.15
CA THR A 328 -12.47 11.40 7.19
C THR A 328 -12.00 9.98 7.51
N ASN A 329 -10.78 9.61 7.11
CA ASN A 329 -10.19 8.30 7.39
C ASN A 329 -9.36 8.27 8.68
N ASN A 330 -9.36 9.34 9.49
CA ASN A 330 -8.56 9.48 10.72
C ASN A 330 -7.06 9.19 10.53
N LEU A 331 -6.51 9.55 9.36
CA LEU A 331 -5.09 9.41 9.09
C LEU A 331 -4.30 10.59 9.67
N SER A 332 -2.97 10.43 9.79
CA SER A 332 -2.09 11.48 10.26
C SER A 332 -2.20 12.75 9.41
N LEU A 333 -2.36 13.91 10.04
CA LEU A 333 -2.43 15.20 9.35
C LEU A 333 -1.07 15.61 8.74
N SER A 334 0.03 14.95 9.14
CA SER A 334 1.34 15.13 8.52
C SER A 334 1.32 14.84 7.02
N LEU A 335 0.43 13.95 6.54
CA LEU A 335 0.25 13.66 5.12
C LEU A 335 -0.06 14.92 4.30
N ILE A 336 -0.82 15.85 4.88
CA ILE A 336 -1.20 17.11 4.23
C ILE A 336 0.04 18.01 4.04
N ASN A 337 1.09 17.84 4.84
CA ASN A 337 2.31 18.65 4.71
C ASN A 337 3.03 18.40 3.38
N HIS A 338 2.89 17.22 2.77
CA HIS A 338 3.45 16.95 1.45
C HIS A 338 2.84 17.83 0.35
N PHE A 339 1.62 18.32 0.52
CA PHE A 339 0.97 19.23 -0.42
C PHE A 339 1.38 20.70 -0.25
N GLN A 340 2.19 21.06 0.75
CA GLN A 340 2.54 22.47 1.00
C GLN A 340 3.20 23.17 -0.21
N PRO A 341 4.18 22.56 -0.94
CA PRO A 341 4.73 23.18 -2.14
C PRO A 341 3.67 23.44 -3.22
N LEU A 342 2.76 22.48 -3.45
CA LEU A 342 1.64 22.63 -4.38
C LEU A 342 0.67 23.74 -3.93
N ILE A 343 0.33 23.78 -2.64
CA ILE A 343 -0.57 24.80 -2.07
C ILE A 343 0.06 26.19 -2.23
N GLN A 344 1.35 26.34 -1.98
CA GLN A 344 2.05 27.62 -2.17
C GLN A 344 2.09 28.03 -3.65
N LEU A 345 2.28 27.10 -4.59
CA LEU A 345 2.19 27.41 -6.02
C LEU A 345 0.79 27.89 -6.41
N LEU A 346 -0.26 27.21 -5.94
CA LEU A 346 -1.63 27.62 -6.19
C LEU A 346 -1.94 28.98 -5.55
N GLN A 347 -1.46 29.23 -4.32
CA GLN A 347 -1.56 30.52 -3.64
C GLN A 347 -0.91 31.63 -4.48
N LEU A 348 0.31 31.40 -4.97
CA LEU A 348 1.05 32.32 -5.85
C LEU A 348 0.24 32.67 -7.10
N LEU A 349 -0.34 31.67 -7.77
CA LEU A 349 -1.15 31.88 -8.96
C LEU A 349 -2.43 32.66 -8.67
N MET A 350 -3.07 32.42 -7.51
CA MET A 350 -4.30 33.14 -7.12
C MET A 350 -4.05 34.61 -6.76
N CYS A 351 -2.89 34.94 -6.19
CA CYS A 351 -2.53 36.32 -5.86
C CYS A 351 -1.63 36.99 -6.90
N TRP A 352 -1.26 36.31 -7.99
CA TRP A 352 -0.31 36.81 -8.99
C TRP A 352 -0.64 38.21 -9.51
N SER A 353 -1.90 38.43 -9.88
CA SER A 353 -2.37 39.72 -10.41
C SER A 353 -2.36 40.85 -9.36
N GLN A 354 -2.24 40.53 -8.07
CA GLN A 354 -2.22 41.50 -6.97
C GLN A 354 -0.81 42.03 -6.68
N MET A 355 0.22 41.53 -7.39
CA MET A 355 1.61 41.99 -7.29
C MET A 355 1.81 43.32 -8.03
N THR A 356 1.16 44.38 -7.54
CA THR A 356 1.23 45.72 -8.15
C THR A 356 2.50 46.47 -7.76
N ASP A 357 3.06 46.17 -6.57
CA ASP A 357 4.19 46.88 -6.00
C ASP A 357 5.33 45.93 -5.60
N PHE A 358 6.55 46.43 -5.69
CA PHE A 358 7.77 45.69 -5.33
C PHE A 358 7.72 45.14 -3.89
N SER A 359 7.19 45.90 -2.94
CA SER A 359 7.08 45.50 -1.54
C SER A 359 6.17 44.27 -1.35
N ILE A 360 5.07 44.20 -2.10
CA ILE A 360 4.12 43.07 -2.04
C ILE A 360 4.79 41.82 -2.57
N LEU A 361 5.47 41.91 -3.72
CA LEU A 361 6.19 40.77 -4.30
C LEU A 361 7.28 40.24 -3.36
N VAL A 362 8.07 41.12 -2.75
CA VAL A 362 9.11 40.72 -1.78
C VAL A 362 8.49 40.04 -0.57
N GLN A 363 7.38 40.59 -0.05
CA GLN A 363 6.68 40.00 1.09
C GLN A 363 6.10 38.63 0.75
N THR A 364 5.41 38.50 -0.38
CA THR A 364 4.83 37.23 -0.81
C THR A 364 5.89 36.18 -1.12
N THR A 365 7.03 36.56 -1.71
CA THR A 365 8.15 35.63 -1.96
C THR A 365 8.73 35.10 -0.65
N LYS A 366 8.74 35.91 0.42
CA LYS A 366 9.15 35.46 1.76
C LYS A 366 8.14 34.53 2.42
N GLU A 367 6.84 34.79 2.22
CA GLU A 367 5.77 33.95 2.77
C GLU A 367 5.64 32.61 2.03
N LEU A 368 5.89 32.60 0.72
CA LEU A 368 5.85 31.42 -0.15
C LEU A 368 7.25 30.82 -0.30
N ASN A 369 7.85 30.48 0.83
CA ASN A 369 9.24 30.04 0.95
C ASN A 369 9.54 28.64 0.35
N LEU A 370 8.53 27.90 -0.11
CA LEU A 370 8.70 26.61 -0.80
C LEU A 370 8.72 26.77 -2.33
N ILE A 371 8.56 27.99 -2.84
CA ILE A 371 8.67 28.31 -4.26
C ILE A 371 10.05 28.91 -4.53
N ASN A 372 10.85 28.21 -5.32
CA ASN A 372 12.20 28.67 -5.62
C ASN A 372 12.21 29.75 -6.73
N PRO A 373 13.32 30.49 -6.90
CA PRO A 373 13.41 31.56 -7.90
C PRO A 373 13.19 31.10 -9.35
N ALA A 374 13.63 29.89 -9.71
CA ALA A 374 13.44 29.33 -11.04
C ALA A 374 11.95 29.09 -11.35
N GLN A 375 11.21 28.54 -10.38
CA GLN A 375 9.75 28.36 -10.44
C GLN A 375 9.03 29.70 -10.51
N LEU A 376 9.45 30.69 -9.71
CA LEU A 376 8.87 32.03 -9.73
C LEU A 376 9.01 32.71 -11.09
N LYS A 377 10.20 32.64 -11.70
CA LYS A 377 10.44 33.11 -13.08
C LYS A 377 9.60 32.36 -14.10
N ARG A 378 9.48 31.04 -13.95
CA ARG A 378 8.67 30.20 -14.83
C ARG A 378 7.21 30.61 -14.80
N VAL A 379 6.66 30.90 -13.62
CA VAL A 379 5.31 31.46 -13.46
C VAL A 379 5.24 32.83 -14.12
N SER A 380 6.17 33.75 -13.82
CA SER A 380 6.20 35.10 -14.38
C SER A 380 6.14 35.13 -15.91
N LYS A 381 6.89 34.24 -16.57
CA LYS A 381 6.94 34.14 -18.03
C LYS A 381 5.67 33.55 -18.66
N ASN A 382 4.97 32.67 -17.94
CA ASN A 382 3.95 31.80 -18.53
C ASN A 382 2.54 32.02 -17.97
N TYR A 383 2.37 32.83 -16.94
CA TYR A 383 1.09 33.19 -16.37
C TYR A 383 0.17 33.82 -17.43
N ARG A 384 -1.07 33.36 -17.47
CA ARG A 384 -2.10 33.83 -18.40
C ARG A 384 -3.06 34.75 -17.68
N TYR A 385 -2.93 36.04 -17.97
CA TYR A 385 -3.81 37.07 -17.40
C TYR A 385 -5.24 36.94 -17.90
N GLU A 386 -6.16 36.88 -16.95
CA GLU A 386 -7.60 36.90 -17.20
C GLU A 386 -8.07 38.34 -17.46
N VAL A 387 -9.23 38.51 -18.11
CA VAL A 387 -9.78 39.86 -18.35
C VAL A 387 -10.03 40.55 -17.02
N ASN A 388 -9.58 41.81 -16.91
CA ASN A 388 -9.57 42.64 -15.70
C ASN A 388 -8.49 42.30 -14.66
N GLU A 389 -7.50 41.48 -15.00
CA GLU A 389 -6.30 41.34 -14.16
C GLU A 389 -5.26 42.41 -14.48
N THR A 390 -4.63 42.94 -13.42
CA THR A 390 -3.48 43.83 -13.52
C THR A 390 -2.21 43.03 -13.79
N ARG A 391 -1.37 43.55 -14.70
CA ARG A 391 -0.06 42.98 -14.96
C ARG A 391 0.93 43.39 -13.88
N ILE A 392 1.84 42.47 -13.57
CA ILE A 392 3.00 42.75 -12.73
C ILE A 392 3.87 43.84 -13.37
N THR A 393 4.41 44.74 -12.57
CA THR A 393 5.24 45.87 -13.02
C THR A 393 6.60 45.40 -13.55
N GLU A 394 7.24 46.22 -14.40
CA GLU A 394 8.58 45.91 -14.93
C GLU A 394 9.63 45.76 -13.82
N GLU A 395 9.54 46.57 -12.76
CA GLU A 395 10.41 46.49 -11.58
C GLU A 395 10.34 45.13 -10.90
N CYS A 396 9.12 44.62 -10.73
CA CYS A 396 8.88 43.29 -10.19
C CYS A 396 9.42 42.18 -11.10
N GLN A 397 9.30 42.31 -12.42
CA GLN A 397 9.87 41.34 -13.36
C GLN A 397 11.41 41.34 -13.30
N GLN A 398 12.03 42.52 -13.23
CA GLN A 398 13.48 42.65 -13.09
C GLN A 398 13.97 42.03 -11.78
N TYR A 399 13.24 42.22 -10.69
CA TYR A 399 13.56 41.61 -9.40
C TYR A 399 13.55 40.07 -9.46
N ILE A 400 12.54 39.46 -10.10
CA ILE A 400 12.47 38.00 -10.25
C ILE A 400 13.67 37.47 -11.04
N LEU A 401 14.09 38.17 -12.10
CA LEU A 401 15.27 37.81 -12.88
C LEU A 401 16.56 37.95 -12.05
N GLN A 402 16.68 39.01 -11.27
CA GLN A 402 17.82 39.23 -10.37
C GLN A 402 17.89 38.15 -9.28
N LEU A 403 16.75 37.76 -8.69
CA LEU A 403 16.69 36.71 -7.68
C LEU A 403 17.24 35.37 -8.18
N GLU A 404 16.86 34.96 -9.39
CA GLU A 404 17.36 33.75 -10.00
C GLU A 404 18.86 33.87 -10.31
N GLU A 405 19.30 34.97 -10.92
CA GLU A 405 20.72 35.20 -11.23
C GLU A 405 21.60 35.20 -9.97
N ASP A 406 21.12 35.82 -8.89
CA ASP A 406 21.80 35.83 -7.59
C ASP A 406 21.87 34.43 -6.96
N THR A 407 20.83 33.62 -7.18
CA THR A 407 20.81 32.23 -6.72
C THR A 407 21.78 31.36 -7.51
N GLU A 408 21.85 31.53 -8.84
CA GLU A 408 22.88 30.90 -9.68
C GLU A 408 24.29 31.30 -9.26
N ARG A 409 24.53 32.59 -9.01
CA ARG A 409 25.83 33.10 -8.57
C ARG A 409 26.22 32.50 -7.23
N ARG A 410 25.29 32.38 -6.27
CA ARG A 410 25.50 31.72 -4.98
C ARG A 410 25.88 30.25 -5.17
N LYS A 411 25.12 29.49 -5.95
CA LYS A 411 25.39 28.06 -6.22
C LYS A 411 26.76 27.83 -6.87
N LYS A 412 27.14 28.65 -7.86
CA LYS A 412 28.47 28.60 -8.51
C LYS A 412 29.62 28.87 -7.53
N ARG A 413 29.45 29.81 -6.59
CA ARG A 413 30.45 30.10 -5.54
C ARG A 413 30.62 28.92 -4.59
N TYR A 414 29.52 28.35 -4.08
CA TYR A 414 29.57 27.19 -3.20
C TYR A 414 30.25 25.98 -3.86
N SER A 415 29.89 25.67 -5.11
CA SER A 415 30.52 24.57 -5.87
C SER A 415 32.04 24.78 -6.03
N THR A 416 32.47 26.01 -6.30
CA THR A 416 33.91 26.32 -6.45
C THR A 416 34.67 26.22 -5.12
N GLU A 417 34.03 26.60 -4.00
CA GLU A 417 34.63 26.56 -2.67
C GLU A 417 34.69 25.14 -2.10
N SER A 418 33.67 24.30 -2.34
CA SER A 418 33.67 22.88 -1.98
C SER A 418 34.75 22.08 -2.72
N ILE A 419 34.94 22.32 -4.03
CA ILE A 419 36.03 21.69 -4.80
C ILE A 419 37.42 22.10 -4.24
N ARG A 420 37.52 23.28 -3.63
CA ARG A 420 38.76 23.74 -2.98
C ARG A 420 39.00 23.08 -1.63
N SER A 421 37.96 22.80 -0.83
CA SER A 421 38.10 22.11 0.46
C SER A 421 38.34 20.60 0.31
N ASP A 422 37.73 19.95 -0.68
CA ASP A 422 37.92 18.51 -0.92
C ASP A 422 39.35 18.16 -1.38
N ARG A 423 40.07 19.13 -1.98
CA ARG A 423 41.49 18.98 -2.29
C ARG A 423 42.40 19.04 -1.08
N SER A 424 41.94 19.54 0.06
CA SER A 424 42.70 19.60 1.32
C SER A 424 42.45 18.42 2.26
N ASP A 425 41.30 17.75 2.19
CA ASP A 425 40.86 16.76 3.19
C ASP A 425 40.60 15.36 2.60
N ALA A 426 41.56 14.80 1.87
CA ALA A 426 41.49 13.44 1.31
C ALA A 426 41.64 12.29 2.35
N SER A 427 41.30 12.50 3.63
CA SER A 427 41.61 11.53 4.72
C SER A 427 40.40 11.00 5.50
N SER A 428 39.15 11.24 5.08
CA SER A 428 37.97 10.95 5.91
C SER A 428 36.83 10.20 5.19
N ILE A 429 37.12 9.32 4.23
CA ILE A 429 36.12 8.44 3.59
C ILE A 429 36.10 7.05 4.24
N ILE A 430 35.73 6.93 5.53
CA ILE A 430 35.34 5.62 6.12
C ILE A 430 34.29 5.77 7.25
N TYR A 431 33.17 6.47 7.02
CA TYR A 431 32.01 6.36 7.91
C TYR A 431 30.69 6.57 7.15
N LEU A 432 30.27 5.57 6.37
CA LEU A 432 28.88 5.40 5.98
C LEU A 432 28.49 3.95 6.28
N THR A 433 28.17 3.67 7.54
CA THR A 433 27.48 2.45 7.96
C THR A 433 26.10 2.82 8.49
N VAL A 434 25.12 2.10 7.96
CA VAL A 434 23.70 2.02 8.31
C VAL A 434 23.45 2.27 9.80
N SER A 435 22.77 3.38 10.14
CA SER A 435 22.19 3.62 11.46
C SER A 435 20.69 3.33 11.43
N PRO A 436 20.10 2.63 12.43
CA PRO A 436 18.72 2.17 12.41
C PRO A 436 17.70 3.14 13.05
N THR A 437 18.07 4.41 13.24
CA THR A 437 17.16 5.42 13.81
C THR A 437 17.00 6.58 12.84
N LEU A 438 15.78 6.78 12.35
CA LEU A 438 15.41 7.98 11.59
C LEU A 438 15.68 9.23 12.45
N PRO A 439 16.30 10.28 11.91
CA PRO A 439 16.08 11.62 12.44
C PRO A 439 14.59 11.97 12.26
N PRO A 440 14.03 12.81 13.16
CA PRO A 440 12.67 13.30 12.98
C PRO A 440 12.53 13.92 11.59
N CYS A 441 11.36 13.75 10.96
CA CYS A 441 11.00 14.45 9.72
C CYS A 441 11.03 15.96 9.99
N GLY A 442 12.21 16.57 9.82
CA GLY A 442 12.51 17.93 10.21
C GLY A 442 14.00 18.20 10.02
N THR A 443 14.33 18.84 8.89
CA THR A 443 15.54 19.64 8.64
C THR A 443 16.84 19.08 9.24
N GLY A 444 17.43 18.10 8.55
CA GLY A 444 18.82 17.66 8.75
C GLY A 444 19.73 18.23 7.65
N PRO A 445 20.97 18.65 7.97
CA PRO A 445 21.82 19.42 7.06
C PRO A 445 22.47 18.52 6.00
N GLY A 446 22.30 18.84 4.72
CA GLY A 446 23.17 18.31 3.65
C GLY A 446 22.58 18.11 2.26
N TRP A 447 21.27 18.17 2.07
CA TRP A 447 20.65 17.83 0.76
C TRP A 447 19.62 18.85 0.25
N GLU A 448 19.37 19.95 0.98
CA GLU A 448 18.43 21.00 0.56
C GLU A 448 19.02 21.94 -0.51
N ASP A 449 20.35 22.02 -0.66
CA ASP A 449 21.01 23.02 -1.52
C ASP A 449 20.92 22.73 -3.04
N ASP A 450 20.51 21.53 -3.46
CA ASP A 450 20.44 21.18 -4.89
C ASP A 450 19.08 21.54 -5.54
N ASP A 451 18.03 21.79 -4.75
CA ASP A 451 16.65 22.07 -5.19
C ASP A 451 16.38 23.58 -5.46
N ASP A 452 17.27 24.48 -5.03
CA ASP A 452 17.10 25.94 -5.11
C ASP A 452 16.91 26.51 -6.53
N LEU A 453 17.30 25.75 -7.56
CA LEU A 453 17.15 26.13 -8.97
C LEU A 453 16.41 25.08 -9.82
N MET A 454 15.90 24.01 -9.20
CA MET A 454 15.19 22.98 -9.94
C MET A 454 13.79 23.49 -10.30
N GLU A 455 13.48 23.62 -11.59
CA GLU A 455 12.15 24.08 -12.01
C GLU A 455 11.05 23.09 -11.56
N MET A 456 11.33 21.78 -11.63
CA MET A 456 10.38 20.72 -11.33
C MET A 456 10.74 20.02 -10.02
N LYS A 457 9.75 19.47 -9.33
CA LYS A 457 9.98 18.62 -8.16
C LYS A 457 10.27 17.18 -8.60
N ASP A 458 11.14 16.50 -7.87
CA ASP A 458 11.45 15.09 -8.13
C ASP A 458 10.28 14.21 -7.65
N SER A 459 9.54 13.62 -8.59
CA SER A 459 8.45 12.67 -8.26
C SER A 459 8.95 11.23 -8.14
N GLU A 460 10.18 10.93 -8.56
CA GLU A 460 10.78 9.60 -8.53
C GLU A 460 11.51 9.31 -7.20
N MET A 461 11.75 10.34 -6.39
CA MET A 461 12.34 10.22 -5.06
C MET A 461 11.51 9.29 -4.16
N LEU A 462 12.18 8.25 -3.65
CA LEU A 462 11.66 7.43 -2.57
C LEU A 462 12.01 8.08 -1.22
N LEU A 463 10.97 8.38 -0.44
CA LEU A 463 11.12 8.77 0.96
C LEU A 463 11.79 7.63 1.74
N PRO A 464 12.52 7.94 2.83
CA PRO A 464 13.14 6.93 3.67
C PRO A 464 12.13 5.90 4.13
N PHE A 465 12.41 4.63 3.83
CA PHE A 465 11.64 3.49 4.32
C PHE A 465 12.30 2.91 5.56
N ALA A 466 11.50 2.67 6.60
CA ALA A 466 11.93 2.03 7.83
C ALA A 466 10.95 0.92 8.22
N ILE A 467 11.49 -0.29 8.38
CA ILE A 467 10.74 -1.38 9.01
C ILE A 467 10.60 -1.07 10.50
N PRO A 468 9.47 -1.41 11.15
CA PRO A 468 9.34 -1.24 12.59
C PRO A 468 10.52 -1.85 13.32
N THR A 469 11.05 -1.11 14.29
CA THR A 469 12.17 -1.57 15.11
C THR A 469 11.79 -2.82 15.89
N SER A 470 12.78 -3.60 16.35
CA SER A 470 12.49 -4.78 17.19
C SER A 470 11.62 -4.41 18.40
N THR A 471 11.84 -3.25 19.02
CA THR A 471 11.01 -2.74 20.13
C THR A 471 9.58 -2.45 19.70
N GLU A 472 9.37 -1.79 18.56
CA GLU A 472 8.03 -1.48 18.04
C GLU A 472 7.29 -2.74 17.59
N MET A 473 7.98 -3.66 16.91
CA MET A 473 7.41 -4.97 16.56
C MET A 473 6.99 -5.72 17.81
N LEU A 474 7.84 -5.78 18.84
CA LEU A 474 7.54 -6.47 20.10
C LEU A 474 6.42 -5.80 20.90
N ALA A 475 6.34 -4.47 20.90
CA ALA A 475 5.32 -3.71 21.62
C ALA A 475 3.94 -3.74 20.92
N ASN A 476 3.89 -3.67 19.58
CA ASN A 476 2.64 -3.57 18.83
C ASN A 476 2.04 -4.92 18.43
N TYR A 477 2.86 -5.94 18.10
CA TYR A 477 2.39 -7.31 17.89
C TYR A 477 2.23 -8.09 19.21
N GLY A 478 2.69 -7.55 20.34
CA GLY A 478 2.69 -8.21 21.65
C GLY A 478 2.16 -7.36 22.80
N GLY A 479 1.38 -6.31 22.54
CA GLY A 479 0.71 -5.54 23.60
C GLY A 479 -0.40 -6.36 24.26
N GLN A 480 -0.68 -6.12 25.55
CA GLN A 480 -1.57 -6.92 26.42
C GLN A 480 -2.99 -7.20 25.87
N GLU A 481 -3.47 -6.43 24.88
CA GLU A 481 -4.80 -6.64 24.26
C GLU A 481 -4.77 -7.55 23.01
N LYS A 482 -3.59 -7.90 22.47
CA LYS A 482 -3.41 -8.64 21.20
C LYS A 482 -2.47 -9.85 21.28
N GLU A 483 -1.99 -10.22 22.47
CA GLU A 483 -1.02 -11.32 22.66
C GLU A 483 -1.52 -12.68 22.12
N GLY A 484 -2.84 -12.94 22.10
CA GLY A 484 -3.42 -14.15 21.52
C GLY A 484 -3.50 -14.17 19.99
N GLU A 485 -3.49 -13.00 19.33
CA GLU A 485 -3.77 -12.87 17.90
C GLU A 485 -2.59 -13.35 17.03
N PHE A 486 -1.37 -13.29 17.56
CA PHE A 486 -0.13 -13.60 16.83
C PHE A 486 0.59 -14.84 17.35
N ILE A 487 -0.11 -15.78 17.97
CA ILE A 487 0.48 -17.06 18.38
C ILE A 487 0.75 -17.93 17.14
N PRO A 488 1.99 -18.43 16.94
CA PRO A 488 2.29 -19.35 15.85
C PRO A 488 1.49 -20.65 15.98
N LEU A 489 0.68 -20.95 14.98
CA LEU A 489 -0.15 -22.16 14.93
C LEU A 489 -0.31 -22.61 13.46
N VAL A 490 -0.28 -23.92 13.23
CA VAL A 490 -0.65 -24.51 11.93
C VAL A 490 -2.09 -25.00 12.02
N PRO A 491 -3.03 -24.49 11.21
CA PRO A 491 -4.38 -25.02 11.17
C PRO A 491 -4.40 -26.46 10.62
N ASP A 492 -5.35 -27.28 11.09
CA ASP A 492 -5.44 -28.72 10.73
C ASP A 492 -5.54 -28.95 9.22
N GLU A 493 -6.31 -28.13 8.50
CA GLU A 493 -6.42 -28.23 7.03
C GLU A 493 -5.07 -28.08 6.31
N TRP A 494 -4.14 -27.33 6.91
CA TRP A 494 -2.80 -27.14 6.37
C TRP A 494 -1.86 -28.25 6.78
N MET A 495 -2.01 -28.82 7.98
CA MET A 495 -1.31 -30.04 8.37
C MET A 495 -1.62 -31.18 7.40
N GLU A 496 -2.89 -31.42 7.08
CA GLU A 496 -3.28 -32.47 6.12
C GLU A 496 -2.68 -32.26 4.73
N LYS A 497 -2.69 -31.02 4.22
CA LYS A 497 -2.11 -30.69 2.91
C LYS A 497 -0.61 -30.94 2.85
N LEU A 498 0.12 -30.66 3.93
CA LEU A 498 1.55 -30.90 4.03
C LEU A 498 1.85 -32.40 4.15
N ASP A 499 1.10 -33.11 4.98
CA ASP A 499 1.26 -34.56 5.20
C ASP A 499 1.06 -35.38 3.91
N LEU A 500 0.07 -35.01 3.08
CA LEU A 500 -0.20 -35.68 1.81
C LEU A 500 0.98 -35.65 0.83
N GLY A 501 1.82 -34.63 0.89
CA GLY A 501 3.01 -34.52 0.06
C GLY A 501 4.27 -35.10 0.69
N MET A 502 4.42 -35.01 2.02
CA MET A 502 5.58 -35.54 2.73
C MET A 502 5.56 -37.09 2.82
N ARG A 503 4.37 -37.71 2.89
CA ARG A 503 4.23 -39.18 2.82
C ARG A 503 4.61 -39.80 1.47
N ARG A 504 4.76 -38.98 0.41
CA ARG A 504 5.23 -39.41 -0.91
C ARG A 504 6.76 -39.34 -1.09
N GLY A 505 7.50 -39.04 -0.02
CA GLY A 505 8.94 -39.30 0.09
C GLY A 505 9.23 -40.79 0.31
N PRO A 506 10.51 -41.21 0.48
CA PRO A 506 10.95 -42.62 0.45
C PRO A 506 10.33 -43.53 1.53
N SER A 507 9.42 -43.01 2.37
CA SER A 507 8.50 -43.80 3.20
C SER A 507 7.51 -44.66 2.39
N SER A 508 7.29 -44.35 1.10
CA SER A 508 6.58 -45.26 0.18
C SER A 508 7.28 -46.62 0.08
N VAL A 509 8.60 -46.67 0.26
CA VAL A 509 9.37 -47.93 0.23
C VAL A 509 9.15 -48.71 1.52
N VAL A 510 8.91 -48.04 2.66
CA VAL A 510 8.61 -48.73 3.92
C VAL A 510 7.21 -49.33 3.87
N GLU A 511 6.20 -48.60 3.36
CA GLU A 511 4.84 -49.13 3.16
C GLU A 511 4.79 -50.24 2.09
N GLU A 512 5.59 -50.13 1.02
CA GLU A 512 5.72 -51.14 -0.04
C GLU A 512 6.51 -52.37 0.43
N LEU A 513 7.50 -52.21 1.31
CA LEU A 513 8.21 -53.31 1.98
C LEU A 513 7.37 -53.98 3.07
N THR A 514 6.56 -53.26 3.85
CA THR A 514 5.59 -53.89 4.77
C THR A 514 4.49 -54.62 4.00
N SER A 515 4.02 -54.08 2.88
CA SER A 515 3.04 -54.78 2.02
C SER A 515 3.64 -56.03 1.34
N GLN A 516 4.94 -56.00 0.97
CA GLN A 516 5.64 -57.18 0.46
C GLN A 516 5.89 -58.23 1.54
N TRP A 517 6.23 -57.81 2.77
CA TRP A 517 6.38 -58.72 3.93
C TRP A 517 5.06 -59.35 4.36
N GLU A 518 3.94 -58.61 4.33
CA GLU A 518 2.60 -59.14 4.64
C GLU A 518 2.06 -60.07 3.54
N ALA A 519 2.49 -59.87 2.28
CA ALA A 519 2.20 -60.79 1.19
C ALA A 519 3.01 -62.11 1.28
N GLU A 520 4.29 -62.04 1.66
CA GLU A 520 5.14 -63.24 1.87
C GLU A 520 4.75 -64.04 3.14
N TYR A 521 4.14 -63.39 4.15
CA TYR A 521 3.62 -64.09 5.33
C TYR A 521 2.30 -64.82 5.07
N ASN A 522 1.44 -64.30 4.18
CA ASN A 522 0.14 -64.92 3.85
C ASN A 522 0.25 -66.04 2.80
N GLU A 523 1.37 -66.19 2.09
CA GLU A 523 1.61 -67.31 1.16
C GLU A 523 2.17 -68.58 1.85
N ASN A 524 2.47 -68.53 3.16
CA ASN A 524 3.05 -69.64 3.91
C ASN A 524 2.10 -70.30 4.93
N GLU A 525 0.80 -69.97 4.94
CA GLU A 525 -0.22 -70.60 5.81
C GLU A 525 -1.18 -71.56 5.08
N ASP A 526 -0.77 -72.15 3.95
CA ASP A 526 -1.50 -73.26 3.33
C ASP A 526 -0.66 -74.55 3.38
N TYR A 527 -0.51 -75.14 4.57
CA TYR A 527 -0.18 -76.57 4.71
C TYR A 527 -0.93 -77.20 5.89
N ASP A 528 -1.92 -78.01 5.52
CA ASP A 528 -2.43 -79.23 6.15
C ASP A 528 -2.89 -79.18 7.62
N ASP A 529 -4.21 -79.09 7.80
CA ASP A 529 -4.88 -79.74 8.94
C ASP A 529 -6.23 -80.32 8.48
N ASP A 530 -6.15 -81.46 7.76
CA ASP A 530 -7.28 -82.35 7.52
C ASP A 530 -7.20 -83.59 8.43
N ASP A 531 -8.31 -83.81 9.13
CA ASP A 531 -8.80 -85.05 9.74
C ASP A 531 -8.00 -85.70 10.89
N TYR A 532 -8.57 -85.61 12.10
CA TYR A 532 -9.04 -86.81 12.81
C TYR A 532 -10.17 -86.47 13.80
N ASP A 533 -11.35 -87.00 13.50
CA ASP A 533 -12.58 -86.99 14.27
C ASP A 533 -12.60 -88.16 15.28
N ILE A 534 -12.66 -87.94 16.61
CA ILE A 534 -13.20 -88.91 17.59
C ILE A 534 -13.84 -88.21 18.81
N THR A 535 -15.17 -88.35 18.86
CA THR A 535 -16.14 -88.37 19.99
C THR A 535 -15.69 -88.59 21.45
N ILE A 536 -16.26 -87.74 22.32
CA ILE A 536 -16.88 -87.99 23.67
C ILE A 536 -16.27 -89.09 24.56
N ASP A 537 -15.70 -88.73 25.73
CA ASP A 537 -16.32 -89.05 27.04
C ASP A 537 -15.65 -88.39 28.26
N SER A 538 -16.43 -88.40 29.33
CA SER A 538 -16.31 -87.79 30.64
C SER A 538 -15.31 -88.43 31.64
N ASN A 539 -14.91 -87.62 32.63
CA ASN A 539 -14.40 -87.95 33.98
C ASN A 539 -12.88 -88.12 34.25
N LEU A 540 -12.53 -87.67 35.48
CA LEU A 540 -11.37 -87.97 36.35
C LEU A 540 -10.12 -87.09 36.14
N GLN A 541 -9.86 -86.13 37.02
CA GLN A 541 -9.22 -86.22 38.36
C GLN A 541 -7.68 -86.17 38.34
N ASN A 542 -7.19 -85.16 39.08
CA ASN A 542 -6.00 -85.15 39.96
C ASN A 542 -4.59 -84.97 39.38
N LEU A 543 -3.81 -84.26 40.23
CA LEU A 543 -2.35 -83.99 40.28
C LEU A 543 -2.00 -82.59 39.76
N GLN A 544 -1.81 -81.52 40.54
CA GLN A 544 -1.09 -81.32 41.81
C GLN A 544 0.37 -81.84 41.77
N ILE A 545 1.35 -80.92 41.74
CA ILE A 545 2.46 -80.75 42.70
C ILE A 545 3.67 -79.97 42.12
N SER A 546 4.11 -78.95 42.89
CA SER A 546 5.45 -78.30 43.03
C SER A 546 6.14 -77.69 41.81
N GLY A 547 6.72 -76.48 41.82
CA GLY A 547 7.40 -75.75 42.89
C GLY A 547 8.91 -76.03 42.88
N ILE A 548 9.75 -74.99 42.65
CA ILE A 548 11.21 -74.80 42.93
C ILE A 548 11.67 -73.61 42.04
N THR A 549 11.84 -72.36 42.51
CA THR A 549 12.91 -71.70 43.31
C THR A 549 14.30 -71.57 42.64
N GLY A 550 14.83 -70.33 42.63
CA GLY A 550 16.26 -69.95 42.53
C GLY A 550 16.56 -69.02 41.35
N SER A 551 16.60 -67.69 41.48
CA SER A 551 17.68 -66.83 42.05
C SER A 551 19.03 -66.98 41.35
N ILE A 552 19.48 -65.94 40.62
CA ILE A 552 20.33 -64.82 41.11
C ILE A 552 19.97 -63.57 40.31
#